data_AF-A0A9C9U2W0-F1
#
_entry.id   AF-A0A9C9U2W0-F1
#
_cell.length_a   1.000
_cell.length_b   1.000
_cell.length_c   1.000
_cell.angle_alpha   90.00
_cell.angle_beta   90.00
_cell.angle_gamma   90.00
#
_symmetry.space_group_name_H-M   'P 1'
#
loop_
_entity.id
_entity.type
_entity.pdbx_description
1 polymer ?
#
loop_
_entity_poly.entity_id
_entity_poly.type
_entity_poly.pdbx_seq_one_letter_code
_entity_poly.pdbx_strand_id
1 'polypeptide(L)' 'MNNIPDEPAQLKFISPEGQKMEIPPEGALGLLALGAVGIKAWRQARKEAGEPSHWYRKSPENDDKTHEAEKND' A
#
# COMPACT_ATOMS: atom_id res chain seq x y z
N MET A 1 -9.31 -26.93 13.61
CA MET A 1 -7.88 -26.59 13.66
C MET A 1 -7.59 -25.58 12.56
N ASN A 2 -7.15 -24.37 12.90
CA ASN A 2 -6.73 -23.38 11.91
C ASN A 2 -5.24 -23.61 11.62
N ASN A 3 -4.91 -24.02 10.40
CA ASN A 3 -3.53 -24.14 9.92
C ASN A 3 -2.99 -22.73 9.66
N ILE A 4 -2.41 -22.11 10.69
CA ILE A 4 -1.55 -20.95 10.52
C ILE A 4 -0.22 -21.48 9.97
N PRO A 5 0.23 -21.07 8.77
CA PRO A 5 1.57 -21.44 8.32
C PRO A 5 2.59 -20.78 9.27
N ASP A 6 3.32 -21.61 10.03
CA ASP A 6 4.31 -21.21 11.03
C ASP A 6 5.55 -20.53 10.45
N GLU A 7 5.74 -20.56 9.12
CA GLU A 7 6.87 -19.91 8.49
C GLU A 7 6.50 -18.54 7.90
N PRO A 8 7.25 -17.47 8.23
CA PRO A 8 7.08 -16.20 7.54
C PRO A 8 7.27 -16.43 6.04
N ALA A 9 6.44 -15.79 5.22
CA ALA A 9 6.55 -15.89 3.77
C ALA A 9 7.94 -15.41 3.31
N GLN A 10 8.87 -16.34 3.13
CA GLN A 10 10.21 -16.05 2.64
C GLN A 10 10.11 -15.74 1.14
N LEU A 11 10.46 -14.51 0.74
CA LEU A 11 10.61 -14.18 -0.68
C LEU A 11 11.71 -15.07 -1.27
N LYS A 12 11.33 -15.95 -2.19
CA LYS A 12 12.27 -16.83 -2.90
C LYS A 12 12.75 -16.11 -4.16
N PHE A 13 13.96 -15.56 -4.11
CA PHE A 13 14.64 -15.07 -5.31
C PHE A 13 15.28 -16.26 -6.01
N ILE A 14 14.80 -16.58 -7.20
CA ILE A 14 15.28 -17.72 -7.99
C ILE A 14 16.08 -17.16 -9.16
N SER A 15 17.32 -17.63 -9.34
CA SER A 15 18.14 -17.29 -10.50
C SER A 15 17.52 -17.87 -11.79
N PRO A 16 17.91 -17.40 -12.98
CA PRO A 16 17.47 -18.01 -14.24
C PRO A 16 17.76 -19.53 -14.32
N GLU A 17 18.77 -20.00 -13.59
CA GLU A 17 19.18 -21.40 -13.47
C GLU A 17 18.44 -22.16 -12.36
N GLY A 18 17.46 -21.53 -11.70
CA GLY A 18 16.64 -22.17 -10.67
C GLY A 18 17.25 -22.16 -9.26
N GLN A 19 18.38 -21.49 -9.04
CA GLN A 19 19.05 -21.48 -7.75
C GLN A 19 18.47 -20.42 -6.82
N LYS A 20 18.34 -20.73 -5.53
CA LYS A 20 17.94 -19.74 -4.52
C LYS A 20 19.07 -18.73 -4.36
N MET A 21 18.79 -17.45 -4.60
CA MET A 21 19.71 -16.35 -4.35
C MET A 21 19.45 -15.78 -2.95
N GLU A 22 20.49 -15.76 -2.14
CA GLU A 22 20.49 -14.98 -0.91
C GLU A 22 20.72 -13.51 -1.26
N ILE A 23 19.94 -12.62 -0.64
CA ILE A 23 20.14 -11.19 -0.81
C ILE A 23 21.25 -10.77 0.14
N PRO A 24 22.36 -10.21 -0.36
CA PRO A 24 23.38 -9.65 0.52
C PRO A 24 22.79 -8.45 1.30
N PRO A 25 23.27 -8.16 2.53
CA PRO A 25 22.76 -7.04 3.34
C PRO A 25 22.70 -5.70 2.59
N GLU A 26 23.65 -5.46 1.68
CA GLU A 26 23.72 -4.27 0.83
C GLU A 26 22.54 -4.19 -0.16
N GLY A 27 22.08 -5.34 -0.67
CA GLY A 27 20.93 -5.43 -1.58
C GLY A 27 19.59 -5.23 -0.88
N ALA A 28 19.51 -5.50 0.43
CA ALA A 28 18.28 -5.39 1.21
C ALA A 28 17.78 -3.93 1.28
N LEU A 29 18.69 -2.97 1.38
CA LEU A 29 18.33 -1.54 1.40
C LEU A 29 17.71 -1.11 0.06
N GLY A 30 18.26 -1.58 -1.06
CA GLY A 30 17.72 -1.31 -2.39
C GLY A 30 16.30 -1.89 -2.57
N LEU A 31 16.07 -3.11 -2.09
CA LEU A 31 14.74 -3.74 -2.13
C LEU A 31 13.73 -3.00 -1.25
N LEU A 32 14.14 -2.56 -0.06
CA LEU A 32 13.30 -1.76 0.83
C LEU A 32 12.90 -0.43 0.16
N ALA A 33 13.86 0.26 -0.45
CA ALA A 33 13.62 1.51 -1.16
C ALA A 33 12.65 1.30 -2.34
N LEU A 34 12.84 0.23 -3.12
CA LEU A 34 11.95 -0.12 -4.23
C LEU A 34 10.53 -0.43 -3.73
N GLY A 35 10.40 -1.18 -2.64
CA GLY A 35 9.12 -1.44 -1.99
C GLY A 35 8.42 -0.16 -1.54
N ALA A 36 9.17 0.79 -0.97
CA ALA A 36 8.62 2.08 -0.55
C ALA A 36 8.08 2.91 -1.73
N VAL A 37 8.79 2.92 -2.87
CA VAL A 37 8.33 3.57 -4.11
C VAL A 37 7.04 2.92 -4.62
N GLY A 38 6.98 1.58 -4.66
CA GLY A 38 5.78 0.85 -5.07
C GLY A 38 4.57 1.15 -4.19
N ILE A 39 4.73 1.17 -2.87
CA ILE A 39 3.67 1.52 -1.92
C ILE A 39 3.18 2.96 -2.14
N LYS A 40 4.10 3.92 -2.41
CA LYS A 40 3.73 5.30 -2.69
C LYS A 40 2.89 5.40 -3.97
N ALA A 41 3.32 4.75 -5.05
CA ALA A 41 2.59 4.73 -6.31
C ALA A 41 1.20 4.09 -6.16
N TRP A 42 1.11 2.96 -5.46
CA TRP A 42 -0.16 2.31 -5.17
C TRP A 42 -1.12 3.20 -4.37
N ARG A 43 -0.62 3.89 -3.33
CA ARG A 43 -1.44 4.85 -2.55
C ARG A 43 -1.94 6.00 -3.42
N GLN A 44 -1.15 6.47 -4.38
CA GLN A 44 -1.57 7.51 -5.31
C GLN A 44 -2.67 7.00 -6.25
N ALA A 45 -2.47 5.83 -6.87
CA ALA A 45 -3.47 5.21 -7.74
C ALA A 45 -4.80 4.98 -7.01
N ARG A 46 -4.78 4.58 -5.73
CA ARG A 46 -6.00 4.42 -4.92
C ARG A 46 -6.75 5.73 -4.67
N LYS A 47 -6.02 6.83 -4.45
CA LYS A 47 -6.62 8.16 -4.31
C LYS A 47 -7.29 8.59 -5.62
N GLU A 48 -6.62 8.37 -6.75
CA GLU A 48 -7.15 8.69 -8.08
C GLU A 48 -8.36 7.83 -8.44
N ALA A 49 -8.36 6.56 -8.05
CA ALA A 49 -9.50 5.65 -8.21
C ALA A 49 -10.69 5.97 -7.28
N GLY A 50 -10.55 6.95 -6.38
CA GLY A 50 -11.60 7.33 -5.45
C GLY A 50 -11.93 6.26 -4.41
N GLU A 51 -11.04 5.28 -4.17
CA GLU A 51 -11.26 4.30 -3.11
C GLU A 51 -11.10 5.00 -1.75
N PRO A 52 -12.19 5.18 -0.97
CA PRO A 52 -12.04 5.67 0.37
C PRO A 52 -11.23 4.64 1.13
N SER A 53 -10.15 5.11 1.74
CA SER A 53 -9.47 4.34 2.76
C SER A 53 -10.54 3.79 3.73
N HIS A 54 -10.53 2.48 4.00
CA HIS A 54 -11.47 1.89 4.97
C HIS A 54 -11.23 2.39 6.41
N TRP A 55 -10.08 3.02 6.68
CA TRP A 55 -9.82 3.74 7.94
C TRP A 55 -10.33 5.19 7.90
N TYR A 56 -10.77 5.68 6.75
CA TYR A 56 -11.43 6.97 6.57
C TYR A 56 -12.94 6.81 6.71
N ARG A 57 -13.41 6.54 7.92
CA ARG A 57 -14.81 6.79 8.26
C ARG A 57 -14.96 8.32 8.23
N LYS A 58 -15.64 8.85 7.21
CA LYS A 58 -16.07 10.26 7.24
C LYS A 58 -16.79 10.47 8.56
N SER A 59 -16.26 11.30 9.46
CA SER A 59 -17.06 11.85 10.54
C SER A 59 -18.22 12.58 9.87
N PRO A 60 -19.48 12.33 10.26
CA PRO A 60 -20.67 12.95 9.65
C PRO A 60 -20.73 14.49 9.84
N GLU A 61 -19.71 15.10 10.44
CA GLU A 61 -19.69 16.50 10.84
C GLU A 61 -19.22 17.48 9.74
N ASN A 62 -18.80 16.99 8.57
CA ASN A 62 -18.30 17.85 7.49
C ASN A 62 -19.26 17.98 6.28
N ASP A 63 -20.44 17.36 6.30
CA ASP A 63 -21.35 17.39 5.16
C ASP A 63 -22.26 18.65 5.16
N ASP A 64 -22.30 19.44 6.25
CA ASP A 64 -23.27 20.53 6.44
C ASP A 64 -22.80 21.92 5.98
N LYS A 65 -21.55 22.07 5.50
CA LYS A 65 -21.02 23.38 5.05
C LYS A 65 -20.91 23.57 3.54
N THR A 66 -21.36 22.61 2.74
CA THR A 66 -21.20 22.66 1.27
C THR A 66 -22.41 23.20 0.53
N HIS A 67 -23.49 23.63 1.20
CA HIS A 67 -24.73 24.08 0.55
C HIS A 67 -25.06 25.58 0.66
N GLU A 68 -24.26 26.39 1.38
CA GLU A 68 -24.59 27.83 1.56
C GLU A 68 -23.77 28.80 0.70
N ALA A 69 -22.79 28.34 -0.07
CA ALA A 69 -21.92 29.23 -0.86
C ALA A 69 -22.44 29.56 -2.28
N GLU A 70 -23.53 28.96 -2.75
CA GLU A 70 -23.98 29.06 -4.15
C GLU A 70 -25.33 29.79 -4.32
N LYS A 71 -25.66 30.71 -3.41
CA LYS A 71 -26.90 31.52 -3.46
C LYS A 71 -26.70 33.02 -3.20
N ASN A 72 -25.57 33.60 -3.62
CA ASN A 72 -25.44 35.05 -3.72
C ASN A 72 -24.65 35.42 -4.97
N ASP A 73 -25.33 35.46 -6.11
CA ASP A 73 -25.04 36.32 -7.28
C ASP A 73 -26.38 36.72 -7.92
#